data_AF-A0A521KDE7-F1
#
_entry.id   AF-A0A521KDE7-F1
#
_cell.length_a   1.000
_cell.length_b   1.000
_cell.length_c   1.000
_cell.angle_alpha   90.00
_cell.angle_beta   90.00
_cell.angle_gamma   90.00
#
_symmetry.space_group_name_H-M   'P 1'
#
loop_
_entity.id
_entity.type
_entity.pdbx_description
1 polymer ?
#
loop_
_entity_poly.entity_id
_entity_poly.type
_entity_poly.pdbx_seq_one_letter_code
_entity_poly.pdbx_strand_id
1 'polypeptide(L)'
;MSTLFGTRRRADSVPLRGEITSLESLEELARTLAAVFTLAREPRGGRHDVLAQCDRNLALLKRAYLVLADDVRRAAVVDPAAEWLLDNFHLLDAQVRELRRDLPMRFYRRLPRLAAREYAGQARIYSLAIELIRHGEGRLDAERLSRFLFAYQSVAPLTLGELWAWPLMLKLALLENLRSLTEGVLRGRDARLAAEAALARLEQGSTLPPLPTPLHSAFVAQSRQRMLEHDPRVAALHVAIEAALARRGTTSDDVVRSEHQRQATDQAAAGNTFSSLRLCASLDWSRFVERQSQVDQILRRDPSGDYPRMDFASRDGYRHAVEELAENSGEAQVRVALRAVESARLAAARDPHGVAAHVGHHLCGSGRADLETDVAYRPPLALRLRRLALRHATAVYLGGIGASTALVVAAAAAYARAVGAPESMGVAVLYAAIPASELAVLLVQRVVAARVAP
;
A
#
# COMPACT_ATOMS: atom_id res chain seq x y z
N MET A 1 30.08 5.93 7.29
CA MET A 1 29.04 6.86 6.78
C MET A 1 28.99 6.98 5.24
N SER A 2 29.97 6.48 4.47
CA SER A 2 29.95 6.54 2.99
C SER A 2 29.39 5.30 2.27
N THR A 3 28.93 4.28 3.01
CA THR A 3 28.40 3.02 2.44
C THR A 3 26.87 2.95 2.33
N LEU A 4 26.14 3.92 2.91
CA LEU A 4 24.67 3.96 2.88
C LEU A 4 24.10 4.63 1.61
N PHE A 5 24.92 5.40 0.89
CA PHE A 5 24.48 6.21 -0.26
C PHE A 5 25.29 5.90 -1.54
N GLY A 6 25.52 4.61 -1.79
CA GLY A 6 25.95 4.18 -3.11
C GLY A 6 24.80 4.39 -4.09
N THR A 7 24.99 5.30 -5.06
CA THR A 7 24.09 5.52 -6.19
C THR A 7 23.73 4.19 -6.86
N ARG A 8 22.56 3.63 -6.53
CA ARG A 8 22.03 2.48 -7.26
C ARG A 8 21.07 3.00 -8.33
N ARG A 9 21.64 3.27 -9.51
CA ARG A 9 20.86 3.16 -10.74
C ARG A 9 20.07 1.84 -10.68
N ARG A 10 18.84 1.86 -11.18
CA ARG A 10 18.10 0.66 -11.63
C ARG A 10 18.97 -0.05 -12.67
N ALA A 11 19.93 -0.84 -12.20
CA ALA A 11 20.87 -1.60 -13.00
C ALA A 11 20.87 -2.99 -12.37
N ASP A 12 20.29 -3.90 -13.14
CA ASP A 12 20.21 -5.34 -12.93
C ASP A 12 19.44 -5.83 -11.69
N SER A 13 18.46 -6.69 -11.99
CA SER A 13 17.70 -7.60 -11.13
C SER A 13 18.51 -8.31 -10.03
N VAL A 14 19.01 -7.57 -9.04
CA VAL A 14 19.52 -8.14 -7.79
C VAL A 14 18.34 -8.24 -6.83
N PRO A 15 18.07 -9.42 -6.22
CA PRO A 15 17.08 -9.53 -5.16
C PRO A 15 17.29 -8.45 -4.12
N LEU A 16 16.21 -7.97 -3.49
CA LEU A 16 16.30 -6.94 -2.45
C LEU A 16 17.06 -7.56 -1.25
N ARG A 17 18.39 -7.42 -1.22
CA ARG A 17 19.30 -7.98 -0.21
C ARG A 17 19.97 -6.87 0.60
N GLY A 18 19.82 -6.92 1.91
CA GLY A 18 20.67 -6.29 2.93
C GLY A 18 21.21 -7.38 3.87
N GLU A 19 22.21 -7.08 4.68
CA GLU A 19 22.72 -7.99 5.72
C GLU A 19 21.58 -8.38 6.68
N ILE A 20 21.53 -9.63 7.14
CA ILE A 20 20.51 -10.12 8.09
C ILE A 20 20.52 -9.19 9.29
N THR A 21 19.51 -8.34 9.34
CA THR A 21 19.49 -7.24 10.28
C THR A 21 18.88 -7.75 11.59
N SER A 22 19.59 -7.57 12.70
CA SER A 22 19.04 -7.80 14.04
C SER A 22 17.83 -6.87 14.26
N LEU A 23 17.03 -7.11 15.30
CA LEU A 23 15.88 -6.23 15.58
C LEU A 23 16.35 -4.79 15.87
N GLU A 24 17.48 -4.63 16.54
CA GLU A 24 18.07 -3.33 16.87
C GLU A 24 18.51 -2.57 15.62
N SER A 25 19.23 -3.24 14.71
CA SER A 25 19.66 -2.63 13.46
C SER A 25 18.48 -2.31 12.55
N LEU A 26 17.37 -3.06 12.65
CA LEU A 26 16.14 -2.78 11.90
C LEU A 26 15.44 -1.52 12.43
N GLU A 27 15.44 -1.32 13.75
CA GLU A 27 14.94 -0.08 14.36
C GLU A 27 15.82 1.13 14.01
N GLU A 28 17.15 0.95 13.98
CA GLU A 28 18.08 2.01 13.56
C GLU A 28 17.87 2.40 12.10
N LEU A 29 17.66 1.41 11.22
CA LEU A 29 17.25 1.65 9.83
C LEU A 29 15.94 2.44 9.79
N ALA A 30 14.93 2.06 10.58
CA ALA A 30 13.64 2.74 10.62
C ALA A 30 13.77 4.22 11.01
N ARG A 31 14.57 4.52 12.05
CA ARG A 31 14.85 5.91 12.49
C ARG A 31 15.61 6.69 11.42
N THR A 32 16.57 6.04 10.76
CA THR A 32 17.35 6.65 9.65
C THR A 32 16.44 7.00 8.47
N LEU A 33 15.57 6.08 8.06
CA LEU A 33 14.60 6.32 6.99
C LEU A 33 13.65 7.46 7.37
N ALA A 34 13.18 7.52 8.62
CA ALA A 34 12.30 8.60 9.07
C ALA A 34 12.98 9.98 8.99
N ALA A 35 14.28 10.06 9.23
CA ALA A 35 15.05 11.30 9.10
C ALA A 35 15.28 11.71 7.62
N VAL A 36 15.41 10.74 6.71
CA VAL A 36 15.72 10.99 5.28
C VAL A 36 14.45 11.18 4.43
N PHE A 37 13.35 10.52 4.80
CA PHE A 37 12.11 10.50 4.03
C PHE A 37 11.33 11.80 4.17
N THR A 38 11.69 12.77 3.36
CA THR A 38 11.01 14.07 3.26
C THR A 38 9.75 13.99 2.40
N LEU A 39 8.65 14.58 2.89
CA LEU A 39 7.36 14.62 2.19
C LEU A 39 7.33 15.71 1.12
N ALA A 40 6.73 15.39 -0.03
CA ALA A 40 6.51 16.35 -1.09
C ALA A 40 5.39 17.34 -0.71
N ARG A 41 5.65 18.65 -0.86
CA ARG A 41 4.66 19.73 -0.61
C ARG A 41 3.48 19.68 -1.56
N GLU A 42 3.67 19.24 -2.81
CA GLU A 42 2.60 19.07 -3.78
C GLU A 42 2.55 17.63 -4.32
N PRO A 43 1.41 16.91 -4.20
CA PRO A 43 1.27 15.53 -4.69
C PRO A 43 1.30 15.37 -6.22
N ARG A 44 1.49 16.46 -6.99
CA ARG A 44 1.29 16.49 -8.44
C ARG A 44 2.46 15.93 -9.27
N GLY A 45 3.59 15.63 -8.65
CA GLY A 45 4.78 15.10 -9.33
C GLY A 45 4.87 13.58 -9.29
N GLY A 46 4.84 12.93 -10.46
CA GLY A 46 5.21 11.52 -10.64
C GLY A 46 4.04 10.53 -10.62
N ARG A 47 3.60 10.08 -11.81
CA ARG A 47 2.66 8.96 -11.94
C ARG A 47 3.41 7.64 -11.73
N HIS A 48 3.72 7.27 -10.49
CA HIS A 48 4.10 5.89 -10.21
C HIS A 48 2.83 5.03 -10.25
N ASP A 49 2.65 4.32 -11.37
CA ASP A 49 1.52 3.42 -11.56
C ASP A 49 1.83 2.06 -10.94
N VAL A 50 1.51 1.95 -9.64
CA VAL A 50 1.70 0.74 -8.84
C VAL A 50 0.89 -0.43 -9.38
N LEU A 51 -0.31 -0.19 -9.93
CA LEU A 51 -1.11 -1.26 -10.50
C LEU A 51 -0.47 -1.80 -11.77
N ALA A 52 -0.02 -0.91 -12.66
CA ALA A 52 0.69 -1.34 -13.86
C ALA A 52 2.00 -2.09 -13.52
N GLN A 53 2.71 -1.69 -12.45
CA GLN A 53 3.86 -2.44 -11.95
C GLN A 53 3.45 -3.82 -11.43
N CYS A 54 2.40 -3.91 -10.63
CA CYS A 54 1.86 -5.18 -10.13
C CYS A 54 1.49 -6.13 -11.29
N ASP A 55 0.86 -5.61 -12.35
CA ASP A 55 0.48 -6.39 -13.51
C ASP A 55 1.69 -6.91 -14.29
N ARG A 56 2.73 -6.08 -14.46
CA ARG A 56 4.01 -6.52 -15.05
C ARG A 56 4.67 -7.62 -14.21
N ASN A 57 4.69 -7.46 -12.89
CA ASN A 57 5.25 -8.45 -11.98
C ASN A 57 4.52 -9.79 -12.09
N LEU A 58 3.18 -9.75 -12.07
CA LEU A 58 2.36 -10.95 -12.21
C LEU A 58 2.56 -11.64 -13.55
N ALA A 59 2.61 -10.89 -14.64
CA ALA A 59 2.82 -11.45 -15.98
C ALA A 59 4.19 -12.14 -16.10
N LEU A 60 5.22 -11.63 -15.42
CA LEU A 60 6.52 -12.29 -15.35
C LEU A 60 6.43 -13.58 -14.53
N LEU A 61 5.87 -13.52 -13.32
CA LEU A 61 5.74 -14.68 -12.44
C LEU A 61 4.91 -15.81 -13.08
N LYS A 62 3.82 -15.47 -13.80
CA LYS A 62 3.02 -16.43 -14.57
C LYS A 62 3.84 -17.12 -15.66
N ARG A 63 4.60 -16.35 -16.44
CA ARG A 63 5.45 -16.92 -17.50
C ARG A 63 6.55 -17.81 -16.91
N ALA A 64 7.17 -17.36 -15.84
CA ALA A 64 8.20 -18.13 -15.14
C ALA A 64 7.66 -19.47 -14.62
N TYR A 65 6.48 -19.46 -13.98
CA TYR A 65 5.81 -20.67 -13.52
C TYR A 65 5.59 -21.68 -14.66
N LEU A 66 5.08 -21.22 -15.81
CA LEU A 66 4.84 -22.10 -16.96
C LEU A 66 6.12 -22.72 -17.51
N VAL A 67 7.20 -21.94 -17.58
CA VAL A 67 8.53 -22.40 -18.05
C VAL A 67 9.09 -23.44 -17.07
N LEU A 68 9.11 -23.13 -15.78
CA LEU A 68 9.66 -24.01 -14.74
C LEU A 68 8.83 -25.30 -14.60
N ALA A 69 7.50 -25.21 -14.77
CA ALA A 69 6.64 -26.39 -14.78
C ALA A 69 6.89 -27.29 -16.00
N ASP A 70 7.30 -26.73 -17.13
CA ASP A 70 7.72 -27.52 -18.29
C ASP A 70 9.05 -28.23 -18.06
N ASP A 71 10.00 -27.58 -17.39
CA ASP A 71 11.27 -28.20 -17.01
C ASP A 71 11.05 -29.43 -16.11
N VAL A 72 10.15 -29.32 -15.11
CA VAL A 72 9.78 -30.46 -14.25
C VAL A 72 9.18 -31.60 -15.07
N ARG A 73 8.28 -31.30 -16.02
CA ARG A 73 7.68 -32.34 -16.90
C ARG A 73 8.73 -33.05 -17.74
N ARG A 74 9.80 -32.37 -18.13
CA ARG A 74 10.93 -32.92 -18.89
C ARG A 74 11.99 -33.58 -18.00
N ALA A 75 11.76 -33.68 -16.69
CA ALA A 75 12.72 -34.17 -15.71
C ALA A 75 14.07 -33.42 -15.74
N ALA A 76 14.06 -32.14 -16.09
CA ALA A 76 15.25 -31.29 -16.04
C ALA A 76 15.59 -30.89 -14.59
N VAL A 77 16.84 -30.55 -14.33
CA VAL A 77 17.29 -30.07 -13.02
C VAL A 77 16.71 -28.68 -12.77
N VAL A 78 15.86 -28.57 -11.74
CA VAL A 78 15.21 -27.33 -11.33
C VAL A 78 15.94 -26.73 -10.14
N ASP A 79 16.00 -25.40 -10.10
CA ASP A 79 16.59 -24.66 -8.98
C ASP A 79 15.75 -24.86 -7.71
N PRO A 80 16.34 -25.12 -6.54
CA PRO A 80 15.56 -25.29 -5.30
C PRO A 80 14.66 -24.08 -4.95
N ALA A 81 15.04 -22.87 -5.34
CA ALA A 81 14.21 -21.70 -5.15
C ALA A 81 12.95 -21.68 -6.05
N ALA A 82 12.98 -22.38 -7.18
CA ALA A 82 11.85 -22.49 -8.10
C ALA A 82 10.73 -23.38 -7.56
N GLU A 83 11.06 -24.39 -6.75
CA GLU A 83 10.08 -25.29 -6.12
C GLU A 83 9.05 -24.50 -5.31
N TRP A 84 9.52 -23.50 -4.54
CA TRP A 84 8.64 -22.59 -3.82
C TRP A 84 7.61 -21.90 -4.72
N LEU A 85 8.02 -21.41 -5.90
CA LEU A 85 7.10 -20.78 -6.85
C LEU A 85 6.10 -21.78 -7.42
N LEU A 86 6.54 -23.00 -7.74
CA LEU A 86 5.70 -24.05 -8.31
C LEU A 86 4.62 -24.51 -7.31
N ASP A 87 5.02 -24.79 -6.07
CA ASP A 87 4.14 -25.29 -5.02
C ASP A 87 3.15 -24.22 -4.53
N ASN A 88 3.57 -22.96 -4.52
CA ASN A 88 2.82 -21.86 -3.89
C ASN A 88 2.17 -20.90 -4.89
N PHE A 89 2.16 -21.23 -6.19
CA PHE A 89 1.60 -20.33 -7.21
C PHE A 89 0.12 -19.97 -6.96
N HIS A 90 -0.66 -20.90 -6.41
CA HIS A 90 -2.05 -20.69 -6.06
C HIS A 90 -2.25 -19.58 -5.01
N LEU A 91 -1.34 -19.48 -4.03
CA LEU A 91 -1.36 -18.42 -3.01
C LEU A 91 -1.09 -17.06 -3.66
N LEU A 92 -0.11 -16.98 -4.55
CA LEU A 92 0.21 -15.76 -5.28
C LEU A 92 -1.02 -15.26 -6.06
N ASP A 93 -1.64 -16.13 -6.86
CA ASP A 93 -2.79 -15.76 -7.69
C ASP A 93 -4.00 -15.32 -6.85
N ALA A 94 -4.21 -15.92 -5.67
CA ALA A 94 -5.21 -15.47 -4.70
C ALA A 94 -4.90 -14.07 -4.15
N GLN A 95 -3.66 -13.82 -3.71
CA GLN A 95 -3.25 -12.55 -3.13
C GLN A 95 -3.30 -11.39 -4.14
N VAL A 96 -3.02 -11.65 -5.41
CA VAL A 96 -3.13 -10.61 -6.45
C VAL A 96 -4.58 -10.25 -6.76
N ARG A 97 -5.49 -11.22 -6.78
CA ARG A 97 -6.93 -10.93 -6.93
C ARG A 97 -7.44 -10.03 -5.81
N GLU A 98 -7.08 -10.35 -4.57
CA GLU A 98 -7.41 -9.55 -3.39
C GLU A 98 -6.84 -8.13 -3.51
N LEU A 99 -5.56 -8.01 -3.87
CA LEU A 99 -4.89 -6.72 -4.05
C LEU A 99 -5.58 -5.82 -5.08
N ARG A 100 -6.03 -6.38 -6.21
CA ARG A 100 -6.76 -5.62 -7.23
C ARG A 100 -8.12 -5.13 -6.76
N ARG A 101 -8.80 -5.92 -5.93
CA ARG A 101 -10.10 -5.54 -5.35
C ARG A 101 -9.92 -4.44 -4.30
N ASP A 102 -8.88 -4.55 -3.48
CA ASP A 102 -8.74 -3.76 -2.25
C ASP A 102 -7.81 -2.53 -2.41
N LEU A 103 -7.17 -2.34 -3.58
CA LEU A 103 -6.38 -1.14 -3.93
C LEU A 103 -7.13 -0.18 -4.87
N PRO A 104 -8.10 0.62 -4.40
CA PRO A 104 -8.70 1.65 -5.25
C PRO A 104 -7.67 2.76 -5.50
N MET A 105 -7.39 3.08 -6.78
CA MET A 105 -6.37 4.08 -7.17
C MET A 105 -6.54 5.46 -6.51
N ARG A 106 -7.79 5.82 -6.17
CA ARG A 106 -8.10 7.05 -5.43
C ARG A 106 -7.47 7.08 -4.03
N PHE A 107 -7.40 5.93 -3.34
CA PHE A 107 -6.81 5.82 -2.01
C PHE A 107 -5.30 5.94 -2.09
N TYR A 108 -4.65 5.18 -2.97
CA TYR A 108 -3.20 5.26 -3.17
C TYR A 108 -2.73 6.68 -3.53
N ARG A 109 -3.51 7.41 -4.35
CA ARG A 109 -3.20 8.79 -4.74
C ARG A 109 -3.29 9.81 -3.60
N ARG A 110 -4.00 9.50 -2.51
CA ARG A 110 -4.13 10.37 -1.34
C ARG A 110 -2.99 10.18 -0.33
N LEU A 111 -2.22 9.09 -0.43
CA LEU A 111 -1.14 8.80 0.49
C LEU A 111 -0.01 9.84 0.37
N PRO A 112 0.64 10.23 1.50
CA PRO A 112 1.82 11.08 1.51
C PRO A 112 2.94 10.52 0.62
N ARG A 113 3.54 11.39 -0.19
CA ARG A 113 4.56 11.03 -1.18
C ARG A 113 5.93 11.57 -0.80
N LEU A 114 6.97 10.84 -1.19
CA LEU A 114 8.35 11.25 -0.97
C LEU A 114 8.81 12.29 -2.00
N ALA A 115 9.56 13.28 -1.54
CA ALA A 115 10.22 14.31 -2.35
C ALA A 115 11.63 13.92 -2.79
N ALA A 116 12.27 13.00 -2.05
CA ALA A 116 13.65 12.56 -2.30
C ALA A 116 13.81 12.01 -3.73
N ARG A 117 14.90 12.40 -4.42
CA ARG A 117 15.11 12.17 -5.86
C ARG A 117 14.99 10.69 -6.28
N GLU A 118 15.45 9.77 -5.44
CA GLU A 118 15.41 8.31 -5.69
C GLU A 118 14.01 7.71 -5.52
N TYR A 119 13.19 8.29 -4.63
CA TYR A 119 11.85 7.82 -4.27
C TYR A 119 10.74 8.76 -4.75
N ALA A 120 11.08 9.71 -5.62
CA ALA A 120 10.21 10.82 -5.98
C ALA A 120 8.88 10.32 -6.56
N GLY A 121 7.79 10.75 -5.93
CA GLY A 121 6.42 10.41 -6.35
C GLY A 121 5.92 9.03 -5.91
N GLN A 122 6.72 8.24 -5.19
CA GLN A 122 6.27 7.03 -4.50
C GLN A 122 5.59 7.38 -3.17
N ALA A 123 4.57 6.60 -2.79
CA ALA A 123 3.98 6.70 -1.46
C ALA A 123 5.03 6.31 -0.41
N ARG A 124 5.20 7.13 0.62
CA ARG A 124 6.18 6.92 1.70
C ARG A 124 6.07 5.53 2.31
N ILE A 125 4.85 5.13 2.64
CA ILE A 125 4.53 3.83 3.21
C ILE A 125 4.90 2.64 2.30
N TYR A 126 4.87 2.82 0.97
CA TYR A 126 5.31 1.79 0.04
C TYR A 126 6.83 1.62 0.05
N SER A 127 7.57 2.74 0.04
CA SER A 127 9.03 2.72 0.13
C SER A 127 9.49 2.11 1.45
N LEU A 128 8.78 2.37 2.56
CA LEU A 128 9.04 1.69 3.84
C LEU A 128 8.88 0.17 3.76
N ALA A 129 7.85 -0.32 3.08
CA ALA A 129 7.66 -1.76 2.88
C ALA A 129 8.80 -2.39 2.06
N ILE A 130 9.28 -1.69 1.02
CA ILE A 130 10.42 -2.15 0.21
C ILE A 130 11.69 -2.25 1.06
N GLU A 131 12.02 -1.21 1.83
CA GLU A 131 13.26 -1.20 2.63
C GLU A 131 13.22 -2.25 3.74
N LEU A 132 12.07 -2.42 4.40
CA LEU A 132 11.88 -3.47 5.41
C LEU A 132 12.13 -4.87 4.82
N ILE A 133 11.57 -5.16 3.64
CA ILE A 133 11.73 -6.47 2.99
C ILE A 133 13.16 -6.65 2.48
N ARG A 134 13.78 -5.59 1.95
CA ARG A 134 15.16 -5.60 1.46
C ARG A 134 16.15 -5.97 2.55
N HIS A 135 16.02 -5.35 3.72
CA HIS A 135 16.94 -5.56 4.84
C HIS A 135 16.54 -6.74 5.74
N GLY A 136 15.34 -7.30 5.55
CA GLY A 136 14.84 -8.46 6.29
C GLY A 136 14.91 -9.80 5.53
N GLU A 137 15.55 -9.86 4.35
CA GLU A 137 15.55 -11.04 3.46
C GLU A 137 14.14 -11.60 3.17
N GLY A 138 13.15 -10.72 3.10
CA GLY A 138 11.75 -11.10 2.93
C GLY A 138 11.10 -11.81 4.11
N ARG A 139 11.78 -11.93 5.27
CA ARG A 139 11.22 -12.52 6.50
C ARG A 139 10.46 -11.46 7.29
N LEU A 140 9.16 -11.63 7.40
CA LEU A 140 8.27 -10.79 8.20
C LEU A 140 7.64 -11.63 9.32
N ASP A 141 7.51 -10.99 10.47
CA ASP A 141 6.70 -11.45 11.60
C ASP A 141 6.06 -10.23 12.27
N ALA A 142 5.05 -10.46 13.12
CA ALA A 142 4.30 -9.36 13.73
C ALA A 142 5.18 -8.47 14.64
N GLU A 143 6.22 -9.02 15.25
CA GLU A 143 7.14 -8.27 16.12
C GLU A 143 8.02 -7.33 15.30
N ARG A 144 8.65 -7.82 14.23
CA ARG A 144 9.46 -7.03 13.29
C ARG A 144 8.64 -5.88 12.70
N LEU A 145 7.42 -6.17 12.24
CA LEU A 145 6.51 -5.13 11.73
C LEU A 145 6.25 -4.06 12.79
N SER A 146 5.99 -4.47 14.03
CA SER A 146 5.68 -3.57 15.14
C SER A 146 6.88 -2.71 15.53
N ARG A 147 8.05 -3.31 15.76
CA ARG A 147 9.27 -2.60 16.15
C ARG A 147 9.73 -1.62 15.09
N PHE A 148 9.69 -2.03 13.81
CA PHE A 148 10.04 -1.16 12.69
C PHE A 148 9.11 0.07 12.63
N LEU A 149 7.79 -0.12 12.68
CA LEU A 149 6.85 1.00 12.64
C LEU A 149 6.94 1.88 13.89
N PHE A 150 7.16 1.31 15.06
CA PHE A 150 7.34 2.08 16.31
C PHE A 150 8.59 2.96 16.25
N ALA A 151 9.73 2.38 15.84
CA ALA A 151 10.99 3.11 15.69
C ALA A 151 10.94 4.17 14.59
N TYR A 152 10.22 3.91 13.50
CA TYR A 152 9.98 4.92 12.46
C TYR A 152 9.15 6.09 13.01
N GLN A 153 8.02 5.78 13.65
CA GLN A 153 7.07 6.76 14.14
C GLN A 153 7.57 7.56 15.35
N SER A 154 8.62 7.10 16.05
CA SER A 154 9.28 7.90 17.10
C SER A 154 9.98 9.14 16.55
N VAL A 155 10.25 9.18 15.24
CA VAL A 155 10.85 10.31 14.55
C VAL A 155 9.83 11.02 13.65
N ALA A 156 9.06 10.26 12.86
CA ALA A 156 8.10 10.82 11.92
C ALA A 156 6.74 10.09 12.01
N PRO A 157 5.70 10.71 12.61
CA PRO A 157 4.38 10.11 12.70
C PRO A 157 3.81 9.71 11.33
N LEU A 158 3.26 8.51 11.24
CA LEU A 158 2.51 8.04 10.08
C LEU A 158 1.06 8.49 10.19
N THR A 159 0.45 8.80 9.06
CA THR A 159 -1.00 9.05 9.01
C THR A 159 -1.78 7.74 9.22
N LEU A 160 -3.00 7.85 9.74
CA LEU A 160 -3.96 6.75 9.81
C LEU A 160 -4.14 6.08 8.42
N GLY A 161 -4.33 6.88 7.38
CA GLY A 161 -4.35 6.39 5.99
C GLY A 161 -3.11 5.60 5.55
N GLU A 162 -1.90 5.99 5.95
CA GLU A 162 -0.68 5.20 5.70
C GLU A 162 -0.70 3.88 6.46
N LEU A 163 -1.06 3.87 7.74
CA LEU A 163 -1.13 2.64 8.53
C LEU A 163 -2.16 1.65 7.95
N TRP A 164 -3.32 2.15 7.51
CA TRP A 164 -4.32 1.32 6.82
C TRP A 164 -3.87 0.84 5.44
N ALA A 165 -2.95 1.55 4.78
CA ALA A 165 -2.35 1.09 3.52
C ALA A 165 -1.26 0.02 3.72
N TRP A 166 -0.70 -0.10 4.93
CA TRP A 166 0.43 -0.99 5.22
C TRP A 166 0.29 -2.44 4.73
N PRO A 167 -0.84 -3.15 4.96
CA PRO A 167 -1.01 -4.54 4.50
C PRO A 167 -0.80 -4.70 3.01
N LEU A 168 -1.35 -3.74 2.26
CA LEU A 168 -1.37 -3.72 0.81
C LEU A 168 0.00 -3.36 0.25
N MET A 169 0.70 -2.43 0.91
CA MET A 169 2.07 -2.06 0.55
C MET A 169 3.05 -3.20 0.77
N LEU A 170 2.89 -3.96 1.85
CA LEU A 170 3.68 -5.17 2.11
C LEU A 170 3.45 -6.23 1.02
N LYS A 171 2.18 -6.53 0.66
CA LYS A 171 1.86 -7.47 -0.42
C LYS A 171 2.51 -7.05 -1.75
N LEU A 172 2.44 -5.76 -2.11
CA LEU A 172 3.10 -5.24 -3.32
C LEU A 172 4.61 -5.41 -3.30
N ALA A 173 5.25 -5.10 -2.17
CA ALA A 173 6.70 -5.18 -2.03
C ALA A 173 7.19 -6.64 -2.00
N LEU A 174 6.42 -7.56 -1.40
CA LEU A 174 6.68 -9.00 -1.46
C LEU A 174 6.57 -9.55 -2.90
N LEU A 175 5.59 -9.08 -3.67
CA LEU A 175 5.46 -9.41 -5.09
C LEU A 175 6.68 -8.94 -5.91
N GLU A 176 7.16 -7.74 -5.65
CA GLU A 176 8.36 -7.19 -6.30
C GLU A 176 9.60 -8.02 -5.92
N ASN A 177 9.72 -8.41 -4.64
CA ASN A 177 10.81 -9.28 -4.20
C ASN A 177 10.77 -10.65 -4.89
N LEU A 178 9.59 -11.26 -4.96
CA LEU A 178 9.40 -12.55 -5.63
C LEU A 178 9.74 -12.46 -7.12
N ARG A 179 9.31 -11.40 -7.82
CA ARG A 179 9.72 -11.14 -9.20
C ARG A 179 11.24 -11.14 -9.33
N SER A 180 11.94 -10.40 -8.48
CA SER A 180 13.40 -10.30 -8.55
C SER A 180 14.11 -11.63 -8.29
N LEU A 181 13.61 -12.44 -7.34
CA LEU A 181 14.13 -13.79 -7.08
C LEU A 181 13.89 -14.71 -8.29
N THR A 182 12.68 -14.69 -8.85
CA THR A 182 12.34 -15.50 -10.02
C THR A 182 13.15 -15.12 -11.27
N GLU A 183 13.44 -13.82 -11.47
CA GLU A 183 14.37 -13.39 -12.53
C GLU A 183 15.80 -13.90 -12.33
N GLY A 184 16.25 -14.04 -11.09
CA GLY A 184 17.51 -14.71 -10.74
C GLY A 184 17.51 -16.18 -11.15
N VAL A 185 16.48 -16.91 -10.75
CA VAL A 185 16.27 -18.32 -11.09
C VAL A 185 16.25 -18.55 -12.61
N LEU A 186 15.49 -17.74 -13.36
CA LEU A 186 15.42 -17.86 -14.82
C LEU A 186 16.76 -17.58 -15.50
N ARG A 187 17.53 -16.57 -15.05
CA ARG A 187 18.88 -16.32 -15.58
C ARG A 187 19.84 -17.48 -15.29
N GLY A 188 19.76 -18.06 -14.09
CA GLY A 188 20.53 -19.25 -13.74
C GLY A 188 20.20 -20.45 -14.62
N ARG A 189 18.90 -20.69 -14.83
CA ARG A 189 18.38 -21.71 -15.75
C ARG A 189 18.89 -21.51 -17.18
N ASP A 190 18.74 -20.31 -17.73
CA ASP A 190 19.15 -20.02 -19.11
C ASP A 190 20.66 -20.21 -19.30
N ALA A 191 21.46 -19.90 -18.29
CA ALA A 191 22.90 -20.15 -18.30
C ALA A 191 23.25 -21.65 -18.24
N ARG A 192 22.49 -22.48 -17.50
CA ARG A 192 22.68 -23.94 -17.50
C ARG A 192 22.35 -24.54 -18.87
N LEU A 193 21.24 -24.13 -19.49
CA LEU A 193 20.88 -24.57 -20.84
C LEU A 193 21.91 -24.13 -21.89
N ALA A 194 22.47 -22.93 -21.76
CA ALA A 194 23.55 -22.48 -22.63
C ALA A 194 24.82 -23.34 -22.49
N ALA A 195 25.15 -23.80 -21.27
CA ALA A 195 26.25 -24.73 -21.05
C ALA A 195 25.96 -26.09 -21.71
N GLU A 196 24.77 -26.66 -21.50
CA GLU A 196 24.37 -27.92 -22.14
C GLU A 196 24.40 -27.86 -23.66
N ALA A 197 23.91 -26.75 -24.25
CA ALA A 197 23.97 -26.55 -25.69
C ALA A 197 25.41 -26.44 -26.22
N ALA A 198 26.30 -25.79 -25.45
CA ALA A 198 27.72 -25.71 -25.81
C ALA A 198 28.41 -27.09 -25.77
N LEU A 199 28.08 -27.90 -24.76
CA LEU A 199 28.56 -29.27 -24.60
C LEU A 199 28.06 -30.17 -25.73
N ALA A 200 26.76 -30.18 -26.02
CA ALA A 200 26.18 -30.99 -27.09
C ALA A 200 26.79 -30.69 -28.47
N ARG A 201 27.14 -29.41 -28.74
CA ARG A 201 27.85 -29.04 -29.98
C ARG A 201 29.26 -29.62 -30.05
N LEU A 202 29.99 -29.64 -28.93
CA LEU A 202 31.33 -30.23 -28.85
C LEU A 202 31.28 -31.75 -28.99
N GLU A 203 30.28 -32.40 -28.39
CA GLU A 203 30.04 -33.85 -28.55
C GLU A 203 29.78 -34.25 -30.01
N GLN A 204 29.12 -33.36 -30.77
CA GLN A 204 28.89 -33.50 -32.21
C GLN A 204 30.13 -33.17 -33.08
N GLY A 205 31.29 -32.86 -32.46
CA GLY A 205 32.54 -32.56 -33.17
C GLY A 205 32.63 -31.14 -33.72
N SER A 206 31.76 -30.23 -33.29
CA SER A 206 31.84 -28.81 -33.70
C SER A 206 33.00 -28.09 -33.02
N THR A 207 33.37 -26.92 -33.55
CA THR A 207 34.32 -26.01 -32.89
C THR A 207 33.75 -25.43 -31.60
N LEU A 208 34.64 -25.11 -30.66
CA LEU A 208 34.29 -24.45 -29.40
C LEU A 208 33.44 -23.19 -29.63
N PRO A 209 32.21 -23.10 -29.08
CA PRO A 209 31.41 -21.89 -29.17
C PRO A 209 32.02 -20.76 -28.33
N PRO A 210 31.79 -19.48 -28.69
CA PRO A 210 32.23 -18.36 -27.87
C PRO A 210 31.55 -18.41 -26.49
N LEU A 211 32.33 -18.16 -25.44
CA LEU A 211 31.81 -18.13 -24.07
C LEU A 211 30.82 -16.98 -23.89
N PRO A 212 29.71 -17.20 -23.16
CA PRO A 212 28.75 -16.14 -22.87
C PRO A 212 29.41 -15.03 -22.05
N THR A 213 29.06 -13.78 -22.36
CA THR A 213 29.55 -12.59 -21.66
C THR A 213 28.36 -11.79 -21.12
N PRO A 214 28.21 -11.62 -19.79
CA PRO A 214 29.08 -12.12 -18.73
C PRO A 214 28.99 -13.64 -18.54
N LEU A 215 30.12 -14.27 -18.20
CA LEU A 215 30.17 -15.69 -17.82
C LEU A 215 29.43 -15.89 -16.50
N HIS A 216 28.23 -16.48 -16.58
CA HIS A 216 27.38 -16.74 -15.42
C HIS A 216 27.92 -17.92 -14.62
N SER A 217 27.80 -17.86 -13.30
CA SER A 217 28.26 -18.90 -12.39
C SER A 217 27.59 -20.26 -12.60
N ALA A 218 26.28 -20.28 -12.86
CA ALA A 218 25.54 -21.50 -13.18
C ALA A 218 26.07 -22.20 -14.46
N PHE A 219 26.56 -21.45 -15.45
CA PHE A 219 27.20 -22.02 -16.64
C PHE A 219 28.50 -22.76 -16.28
N VAL A 220 29.31 -22.16 -15.41
CA VAL A 220 30.56 -22.75 -14.90
C VAL A 220 30.27 -24.01 -14.08
N ALA A 221 29.30 -23.94 -13.17
CA ALA A 221 28.90 -25.09 -12.35
C ALA A 221 28.42 -26.26 -13.20
N GLN A 222 27.54 -26.01 -14.18
CA GLN A 222 27.05 -27.04 -15.09
C GLN A 222 28.19 -27.67 -15.91
N SER A 223 29.10 -26.85 -16.44
CA SER A 223 30.24 -27.32 -17.24
C SER A 223 31.20 -28.17 -16.40
N ARG A 224 31.45 -27.77 -15.14
CA ARG A 224 32.30 -28.53 -14.20
C ARG A 224 31.67 -29.86 -13.80
N GLN A 225 30.37 -29.89 -13.57
CA GLN A 225 29.64 -31.13 -13.25
C GLN A 225 29.79 -32.16 -14.38
N ARG A 226 29.60 -31.74 -15.63
CA ARG A 226 29.75 -32.62 -16.81
C ARG A 226 31.20 -33.08 -17.05
N MET A 227 32.20 -32.29 -16.66
CA MET A 227 33.60 -32.72 -16.71
C MET A 227 33.88 -33.87 -15.72
N LEU A 228 33.30 -33.82 -14.52
CA LEU A 228 33.45 -34.89 -13.52
C LEU A 228 32.81 -36.22 -13.97
N GLU A 229 31.90 -36.17 -14.94
CA GLU A 229 31.34 -37.36 -15.60
C GLU A 229 32.31 -37.98 -16.64
N HIS A 230 33.56 -37.48 -16.73
CA HIS A 230 34.69 -37.99 -17.50
C HIS A 230 34.51 -38.03 -19.04
N ASP A 231 33.90 -37.00 -19.64
CA ASP A 231 33.90 -36.86 -21.10
C ASP A 231 35.16 -36.10 -21.60
N PRO A 232 36.11 -36.77 -22.30
CA PRO A 232 37.33 -36.15 -22.81
C PRO A 232 37.09 -35.06 -23.86
N ARG A 233 35.93 -35.06 -24.52
CA ARG A 233 35.56 -34.11 -25.58
C ARG A 233 35.25 -32.73 -25.04
N VAL A 234 35.09 -32.61 -23.72
CA VAL A 234 34.71 -31.37 -23.02
C VAL A 234 35.92 -30.55 -22.55
N ALA A 235 37.13 -31.12 -22.63
CA ALA A 235 38.36 -30.49 -22.12
C ALA A 235 38.62 -29.09 -22.71
N ALA A 236 38.32 -28.89 -24.00
CA ALA A 236 38.50 -27.59 -24.66
C ALA A 236 37.62 -26.48 -24.05
N LEU A 237 36.39 -26.80 -23.67
CA LEU A 237 35.49 -25.84 -23.02
C LEU A 237 35.98 -25.49 -21.61
N HIS A 238 36.45 -26.49 -20.87
CA HIS A 238 36.99 -26.28 -19.53
C HIS A 238 38.22 -25.36 -19.56
N VAL A 239 39.18 -25.62 -20.45
CA VAL A 239 40.37 -24.76 -20.62
C VAL A 239 39.98 -23.32 -20.94
N ALA A 240 38.98 -23.12 -21.81
CA ALA A 240 38.49 -21.79 -22.13
C ALA A 240 37.82 -21.09 -20.93
N ILE A 241 37.04 -21.82 -20.14
CA ILE A 241 36.42 -21.31 -18.90
C ILE A 241 37.51 -20.91 -17.90
N GLU A 242 38.49 -21.78 -17.63
CA GLU A 242 39.59 -21.50 -16.70
C GLU A 242 40.40 -20.28 -17.16
N ALA A 243 40.71 -20.15 -18.45
CA ALA A 243 41.39 -18.97 -18.99
C ALA A 243 40.54 -17.69 -18.84
N ALA A 244 39.22 -17.79 -18.92
CA ALA A 244 38.32 -16.66 -18.68
C ALA A 244 38.23 -16.29 -17.19
N LEU A 245 38.24 -17.27 -16.29
CA LEU A 245 38.20 -17.07 -14.83
C LEU A 245 39.53 -16.57 -14.28
N ALA A 246 40.66 -17.07 -14.80
CA ALA A 246 42.00 -16.62 -14.44
C ALA A 246 42.21 -15.12 -14.76
N ARG A 247 41.69 -14.65 -15.91
CA ARG A 247 41.69 -13.21 -16.25
C ARG A 247 40.89 -12.35 -15.27
N ARG A 248 39.97 -12.95 -14.51
CA ARG A 248 39.18 -12.28 -13.46
C ARG A 248 39.75 -12.50 -12.05
N GLY A 249 40.86 -13.24 -11.92
CA GLY A 249 41.47 -13.56 -10.63
C GLY A 249 40.65 -14.54 -9.77
N THR A 250 39.84 -15.40 -10.39
CA THR A 250 38.97 -16.37 -9.69
C THR A 250 39.19 -17.80 -10.19
N THR A 251 38.84 -18.80 -9.39
CA THR A 251 38.88 -20.22 -9.77
C THR A 251 37.49 -20.79 -10.05
N SER A 252 37.37 -21.88 -10.81
CA SER A 252 36.08 -22.53 -11.01
C SER A 252 35.48 -23.07 -9.72
N ASP A 253 36.31 -23.61 -8.81
CA ASP A 253 35.90 -24.09 -7.49
C ASP A 253 35.23 -22.98 -6.65
N ASP A 254 35.83 -21.79 -6.62
CA ASP A 254 35.25 -20.64 -5.92
C ASP A 254 33.93 -20.19 -6.56
N VAL A 255 33.85 -20.20 -7.90
CA VAL A 255 32.63 -19.85 -8.62
C VAL A 255 31.51 -20.86 -8.33
N VAL A 256 31.79 -22.16 -8.35
CA VAL A 256 30.81 -23.21 -8.03
C VAL A 256 30.37 -23.12 -6.57
N ARG A 257 31.30 -22.93 -5.63
CA ARG A 257 30.95 -22.71 -4.22
C ARG A 257 30.04 -21.50 -4.04
N SER A 258 30.36 -20.39 -4.71
CA SER A 258 29.53 -19.19 -4.67
C SER A 258 28.14 -19.41 -5.27
N GLU A 259 28.01 -20.32 -6.25
CA GLU A 259 26.73 -20.66 -6.88
C GLU A 259 25.82 -21.44 -5.95
N HIS A 260 26.34 -22.50 -5.31
CA HIS A 260 25.57 -23.24 -4.33
C HIS A 260 25.15 -22.36 -3.15
N GLN A 261 26.04 -21.47 -2.69
CA GLN A 261 25.69 -20.50 -1.64
C GLN A 261 24.57 -19.56 -2.09
N ARG A 262 24.62 -19.05 -3.34
CA ARG A 262 23.54 -18.21 -3.89
C ARG A 262 22.21 -18.96 -3.96
N GLN A 263 22.20 -20.19 -4.47
CA GLN A 263 20.98 -21.01 -4.58
C GLN A 263 20.37 -21.29 -3.21
N ALA A 264 21.18 -21.64 -2.21
CA ALA A 264 20.71 -21.85 -0.83
C ALA A 264 20.10 -20.56 -0.24
N THR A 265 20.74 -19.42 -0.45
CA THR A 265 20.21 -18.12 -0.02
C THR A 265 18.91 -17.76 -0.76
N ASP A 266 18.83 -17.97 -2.07
CA ASP A 266 17.64 -17.69 -2.87
C ASP A 266 16.48 -18.61 -2.50
N GLN A 267 16.74 -19.88 -2.19
CA GLN A 267 15.75 -20.81 -1.68
C GLN A 267 15.18 -20.35 -0.33
N ALA A 268 16.04 -19.93 0.60
CA ALA A 268 15.61 -19.41 1.88
C ALA A 268 14.78 -18.11 1.71
N ALA A 269 15.22 -17.19 0.84
CA ALA A 269 14.52 -15.94 0.57
C ALA A 269 13.15 -16.16 -0.11
N ALA A 270 13.03 -17.13 -1.02
CA ALA A 270 11.76 -17.52 -1.62
C ALA A 270 10.79 -18.05 -0.54
N GLY A 271 11.26 -18.97 0.32
CA GLY A 271 10.48 -19.48 1.44
C GLY A 271 10.04 -18.42 2.44
N ASN A 272 10.93 -17.48 2.80
CA ASN A 272 10.60 -16.33 3.63
C ASN A 272 9.52 -15.46 2.97
N THR A 273 9.64 -15.17 1.67
CA THR A 273 8.69 -14.32 0.94
C THR A 273 7.29 -14.94 0.92
N PHE A 274 7.15 -16.24 0.65
CA PHE A 274 5.86 -16.92 0.70
C PHE A 274 5.30 -17.02 2.12
N SER A 275 6.14 -17.26 3.12
CA SER A 275 5.71 -17.25 4.53
C SER A 275 5.19 -15.88 4.96
N SER A 276 5.87 -14.81 4.53
CA SER A 276 5.45 -13.42 4.74
C SER A 276 4.17 -13.06 4.01
N LEU A 277 3.95 -13.58 2.79
CA LEU A 277 2.67 -13.44 2.09
C LEU A 277 1.54 -14.12 2.87
N ARG A 278 1.77 -15.32 3.40
CA ARG A 278 0.79 -16.01 4.26
C ARG A 278 0.50 -15.23 5.54
N LEU A 279 1.53 -14.69 6.20
CA LEU A 279 1.36 -13.81 7.36
C LEU A 279 0.48 -12.61 7.02
N CYS A 280 0.73 -11.96 5.87
CA CYS A 280 -0.07 -10.81 5.45
C CYS A 280 -1.53 -11.18 5.16
N ALA A 281 -1.82 -12.43 4.82
CA ALA A 281 -3.17 -12.91 4.59
C ALA A 281 -3.90 -13.32 5.89
N SER A 282 -3.16 -13.74 6.93
CA SER A 282 -3.74 -14.25 8.18
C SER A 282 -3.78 -13.24 9.33
N LEU A 283 -2.97 -12.18 9.28
CA LEU A 283 -2.88 -11.18 10.34
C LEU A 283 -4.17 -10.34 10.44
N ASP A 284 -4.70 -10.17 11.65
CA ASP A 284 -5.78 -9.22 11.93
C ASP A 284 -5.24 -7.78 11.84
N TRP A 285 -5.36 -7.20 10.65
CA TRP A 285 -4.87 -5.87 10.34
C TRP A 285 -5.58 -4.78 11.12
N SER A 286 -6.85 -4.98 11.48
CA SER A 286 -7.59 -4.01 12.29
C SER A 286 -6.96 -3.87 13.67
N ARG A 287 -6.73 -4.99 14.36
CA ARG A 287 -6.04 -4.98 15.66
C ARG A 287 -4.57 -4.57 15.55
N PHE A 288 -3.90 -4.90 14.44
CA PHE A 288 -2.52 -4.50 14.23
C PHE A 288 -2.43 -2.97 14.10
N VAL A 289 -3.21 -2.35 13.22
CA VAL A 289 -3.20 -0.90 12.98
C VAL A 289 -3.61 -0.11 14.22
N GLU A 290 -4.63 -0.56 14.97
CA GLU A 290 -5.00 0.10 16.24
C GLU A 290 -3.83 0.15 17.23
N ARG A 291 -3.02 -0.91 17.33
CA ARG A 291 -1.83 -0.93 18.19
C ARG A 291 -0.72 -0.02 17.69
N GLN A 292 -0.53 0.06 16.37
CA GLN A 292 0.54 0.88 15.77
C GLN A 292 0.17 2.36 15.63
N SER A 293 -1.11 2.73 15.76
CA SER A 293 -1.58 4.09 15.60
C SER A 293 -1.29 4.94 16.84
N GLN A 294 -0.44 5.96 16.67
CA GLN A 294 -0.23 6.97 17.72
C GLN A 294 -1.54 7.71 18.06
N VAL A 295 -2.40 7.95 17.08
CA VAL A 295 -3.73 8.56 17.30
C VAL A 295 -4.57 7.69 18.22
N ASP A 296 -4.67 6.38 17.95
CA ASP A 296 -5.44 5.46 18.80
C ASP A 296 -4.86 5.40 20.23
N GLN A 297 -3.53 5.35 20.36
CA GLN A 297 -2.83 5.37 21.65
C GLN A 297 -3.10 6.66 22.44
N ILE A 298 -3.22 7.80 21.76
CA ILE A 298 -3.57 9.08 22.39
C ILE A 298 -5.03 9.08 22.82
N LEU A 299 -5.96 8.69 21.95
CA LEU A 299 -7.40 8.65 22.25
C LEU A 299 -7.72 7.68 23.40
N ARG A 300 -6.95 6.61 23.60
CA ARG A 300 -7.05 5.73 24.77
C ARG A 300 -6.77 6.41 26.12
N ARG A 301 -6.17 7.60 26.12
CA ARG A 301 -5.95 8.43 27.32
C ARG A 301 -7.17 9.29 27.68
N ASP A 302 -8.32 9.00 27.07
CA ASP A 302 -9.63 9.55 27.38
C ASP A 302 -9.94 9.42 28.88
N PRO A 303 -10.24 10.54 29.58
CA PRO A 303 -10.38 10.52 31.03
C PRO A 303 -11.66 9.80 31.51
N SER A 304 -12.69 9.68 30.66
CA SER A 304 -13.86 8.87 30.97
C SER A 304 -13.59 7.37 31.00
N GLY A 305 -12.50 6.91 30.35
CA GLY A 305 -12.17 5.49 30.22
C GLY A 305 -13.09 4.71 29.27
N ASP A 306 -13.99 5.38 28.57
CA ASP A 306 -14.95 4.73 27.67
C ASP A 306 -14.35 4.40 26.31
N TYR A 307 -13.48 5.26 25.75
CA TYR A 307 -12.88 5.03 24.43
C TYR A 307 -12.24 3.63 24.27
N PRO A 308 -11.40 3.12 25.20
CA PRO A 308 -10.82 1.79 25.07
C PRO A 308 -11.82 0.63 25.11
N ARG A 309 -13.02 0.85 25.68
CA ARG A 309 -14.09 -0.15 25.85
C ARG A 309 -15.06 -0.17 24.67
N MET A 310 -14.98 0.82 23.79
CA MET A 310 -15.82 0.92 22.60
C MET A 310 -15.50 -0.16 21.56
N ASP A 311 -16.53 -0.54 20.82
CA ASP A 311 -16.38 -1.42 19.66
C ASP A 311 -15.52 -0.75 18.57
N PHE A 312 -15.05 -1.57 17.63
CA PHE A 312 -14.16 -1.11 16.58
C PHE A 312 -14.78 -0.01 15.71
N ALA A 313 -16.07 -0.11 15.36
CA ALA A 313 -16.71 0.84 14.45
C ALA A 313 -16.83 2.23 15.09
N SER A 314 -17.18 2.30 16.38
CA SER A 314 -17.20 3.57 17.13
C SER A 314 -15.81 4.22 17.20
N ARG A 315 -14.78 3.44 17.54
CA ARG A 315 -13.39 3.93 17.56
C ARG A 315 -12.92 4.39 16.18
N ASP A 316 -13.35 3.69 15.14
CA ASP A 316 -13.02 4.06 13.76
C ASP A 316 -13.67 5.37 13.32
N GLY A 317 -14.91 5.62 13.76
CA GLY A 317 -15.57 6.92 13.58
C GLY A 317 -14.79 8.07 14.21
N TYR A 318 -14.19 7.85 15.37
CA TYR A 318 -13.39 8.88 16.05
C TYR A 318 -12.05 9.12 15.35
N ARG A 319 -11.41 8.05 14.85
CA ARG A 319 -10.20 8.17 14.02
C ARG A 319 -10.50 8.92 12.72
N HIS A 320 -11.62 8.65 12.07
CA HIS A 320 -12.07 9.43 10.90
C HIS A 320 -12.33 10.90 11.24
N ALA A 321 -12.91 11.21 12.40
CA ALA A 321 -13.07 12.59 12.84
C ALA A 321 -11.72 13.30 13.01
N VAL A 322 -10.70 12.61 13.56
CA VAL A 322 -9.34 13.14 13.63
C VAL A 322 -8.75 13.39 12.24
N GLU A 323 -8.92 12.46 11.29
CA GLU A 323 -8.45 12.65 9.91
C GLU A 323 -9.14 13.82 9.20
N GLU A 324 -10.43 14.06 9.47
CA GLU A 324 -11.18 15.17 8.87
C GLU A 324 -10.67 16.53 9.37
N LEU A 325 -10.32 16.62 10.65
CA LEU A 325 -9.89 17.85 11.31
C LEU A 325 -8.41 18.18 11.05
N ALA A 326 -7.61 17.19 10.66
CA ALA A 326 -6.18 17.33 10.44
C ALA A 326 -5.83 17.63 8.98
N GLU A 327 -4.71 18.33 8.77
CA GLU A 327 -4.02 18.30 7.49
C GLU A 327 -3.55 16.86 7.17
N ASN A 328 -3.23 16.57 5.91
CA ASN A 328 -2.79 15.24 5.47
C ASN A 328 -1.32 14.95 5.89
N SER A 329 -1.06 14.99 7.20
CA SER A 329 0.21 14.68 7.83
C SER A 329 -0.01 13.99 9.17
N GLY A 330 0.89 13.07 9.53
CA GLY A 330 0.77 12.34 10.81
C GLY A 330 0.88 13.27 12.02
N GLU A 331 1.72 14.30 11.93
CA GLU A 331 1.88 15.31 12.99
C GLU A 331 0.59 16.11 13.24
N ALA A 332 -0.13 16.47 12.18
CA ALA A 332 -1.41 17.16 12.31
C ALA A 332 -2.46 16.26 12.97
N GLN A 333 -2.53 14.98 12.57
CA GLN A 333 -3.45 14.01 13.18
C GLN A 333 -3.14 13.78 14.68
N VAL A 334 -1.87 13.64 15.03
CA VAL A 334 -1.42 13.54 16.43
C VAL A 334 -1.81 14.79 17.23
N ARG A 335 -1.61 15.99 16.66
CA ARG A 335 -1.98 17.26 17.29
C ARG A 335 -3.47 17.36 17.58
N VAL A 336 -4.33 17.01 16.61
CA VAL A 336 -5.79 16.99 16.79
C VAL A 336 -6.18 16.01 17.89
N ALA A 337 -5.61 14.79 17.89
CA ALA A 337 -5.90 13.79 18.91
C ALA A 337 -5.50 14.25 20.32
N LEU A 338 -4.32 14.87 20.45
CA LEU A 338 -3.86 15.45 21.72
C LEU A 338 -4.81 16.54 22.20
N ARG A 339 -5.22 17.45 21.30
CA ARG A 339 -6.13 18.55 21.66
C ARG A 339 -7.51 18.05 22.07
N ALA A 340 -8.05 17.04 21.39
CA ALA A 340 -9.32 16.44 21.77
C ALA A 340 -9.29 15.82 23.18
N VAL A 341 -8.21 15.11 23.53
CA VAL A 341 -8.03 14.54 24.88
C VAL A 341 -7.80 15.63 25.92
N GLU A 342 -7.09 16.70 25.58
CA GLU A 342 -6.91 17.86 26.47
C GLU A 342 -8.23 18.54 26.79
N SER A 343 -9.08 18.81 25.80
CA SER A 343 -10.41 19.38 26.01
C SER A 343 -11.30 18.48 26.87
N ALA A 344 -11.23 17.16 26.66
CA ALA A 344 -11.93 16.19 27.50
C ALA A 344 -11.42 16.21 28.95
N ARG A 345 -10.11 16.33 29.18
CA ARG A 345 -9.53 16.44 30.53
C ARG A 345 -9.93 17.74 31.24
N LEU A 346 -9.93 18.86 30.54
CA LEU A 346 -10.37 20.14 31.09
C LEU A 346 -11.84 20.11 31.49
N ALA A 347 -12.68 19.42 30.72
CA ALA A 347 -14.08 19.20 31.07
C ALA A 347 -14.23 18.23 32.26
N ALA A 348 -13.48 17.12 32.26
CA ALA A 348 -13.48 16.15 33.36
C ALA A 348 -13.05 16.76 34.70
N ALA A 349 -12.14 17.74 34.69
CA ALA A 349 -11.73 18.47 35.89
C ALA A 349 -12.86 19.32 36.49
N ARG A 350 -13.86 19.72 35.68
CA ARG A 350 -15.04 20.48 36.13
C ARG A 350 -16.18 19.55 36.53
N ASP A 351 -16.42 18.54 35.71
CA ASP A 351 -17.45 17.51 35.92
C ASP A 351 -16.93 16.15 35.38
N PRO A 352 -16.43 15.27 36.27
CA PRO A 352 -15.87 13.98 35.88
C PRO A 352 -16.86 13.04 35.20
N HIS A 353 -18.16 13.19 35.47
CA HIS A 353 -19.22 12.33 34.93
C HIS A 353 -20.01 13.01 33.81
N GLY A 354 -19.65 14.25 33.46
CA GLY A 354 -20.28 15.00 32.40
C GLY A 354 -19.96 14.40 31.03
N VAL A 355 -20.90 14.52 30.08
CA VAL A 355 -20.71 14.05 28.69
C VAL A 355 -19.47 14.68 28.03
N ALA A 356 -19.11 15.91 28.44
CA ALA A 356 -17.95 16.63 27.94
C ALA A 356 -16.60 16.05 28.42
N ALA A 357 -16.59 15.21 29.46
CA ALA A 357 -15.41 14.48 29.93
C ALA A 357 -14.96 13.37 28.97
N HIS A 358 -15.80 13.00 27.99
CA HIS A 358 -15.45 11.99 27.00
C HIS A 358 -14.90 12.62 25.70
N VAL A 359 -13.84 12.05 25.13
CA VAL A 359 -13.22 12.54 23.89
C VAL A 359 -14.19 12.61 22.69
N GLY A 360 -15.16 11.71 22.61
CA GLY A 360 -16.17 11.69 21.55
C GLY A 360 -17.06 12.93 21.51
N HIS A 361 -17.27 13.60 22.65
CA HIS A 361 -18.01 14.87 22.70
C HIS A 361 -17.33 15.96 21.89
N HIS A 362 -15.99 15.99 21.91
CA HIS A 362 -15.18 16.98 21.21
C HIS A 362 -14.90 16.60 19.75
N LEU A 363 -14.80 15.29 19.43
CA LEU A 363 -14.57 14.84 18.06
C LEU A 363 -15.84 14.83 17.20
N CYS A 364 -16.96 14.37 17.77
CA CYS A 364 -18.19 14.08 17.04
C CYS A 364 -19.42 14.80 17.60
N GLY A 365 -19.36 15.24 18.87
CA GLY A 365 -20.48 15.83 19.59
C GLY A 365 -20.56 17.36 19.50
N SER A 366 -21.23 17.95 20.49
CA SER A 366 -21.47 19.40 20.55
C SER A 366 -20.22 20.23 20.85
N GLY A 367 -19.19 19.65 21.47
CA GLY A 367 -17.88 20.29 21.70
C GLY A 367 -17.00 20.42 20.44
N ARG A 368 -17.45 19.90 19.30
CA ARG A 368 -16.66 19.89 18.06
C ARG A 368 -16.33 21.28 17.51
N ALA A 369 -17.21 22.25 17.67
CA ALA A 369 -16.97 23.61 17.18
C ALA A 369 -15.79 24.28 17.91
N ASP A 370 -15.63 24.00 19.20
CA ASP A 370 -14.53 24.53 20.00
C ASP A 370 -13.21 23.86 19.59
N LEU A 371 -13.23 22.53 19.40
CA LEU A 371 -12.06 21.78 18.91
C LEU A 371 -11.62 22.27 17.52
N GLU A 372 -12.55 22.49 16.59
CA GLU A 372 -12.26 23.03 15.26
C GLU A 372 -11.56 24.39 15.31
N THR A 373 -11.97 25.24 16.25
CA THR A 373 -11.35 26.55 16.48
C THR A 373 -9.94 26.38 17.03
N ASP A 374 -9.76 25.50 18.01
CA ASP A 374 -8.47 25.23 18.65
C ASP A 374 -7.42 24.65 17.68
N VAL A 375 -7.85 23.81 16.74
CA VAL A 375 -6.95 23.22 15.73
C VAL A 375 -6.84 24.07 14.45
N ALA A 376 -7.45 25.26 14.44
CA ALA A 376 -7.50 26.17 13.28
C ALA A 376 -8.06 25.52 12.01
N TYR A 377 -9.00 24.58 12.15
CA TYR A 377 -9.63 23.88 11.03
C TYR A 377 -10.56 24.82 10.26
N ARG A 378 -10.43 24.84 8.93
CA ARG A 378 -11.28 25.65 8.05
C ARG A 378 -12.23 24.74 7.26
N PRO A 379 -13.49 24.56 7.71
CA PRO A 379 -14.42 23.67 7.05
C PRO A 379 -14.72 24.17 5.61
N PRO A 380 -14.81 23.26 4.62
CA PRO A 380 -15.15 23.64 3.26
C PRO A 380 -16.54 24.26 3.20
N LEU A 381 -16.78 25.18 2.25
CA LEU A 381 -18.04 25.91 2.12
C LEU A 381 -19.27 24.98 2.07
N ALA A 382 -19.15 23.85 1.38
CA ALA A 382 -20.21 22.84 1.31
C ALA A 382 -20.58 22.27 2.69
N LEU A 383 -19.60 22.04 3.56
CA LEU A 383 -19.83 21.56 4.92
C LEU A 383 -20.47 22.65 5.79
N ARG A 384 -20.06 23.92 5.62
CA ARG A 384 -20.67 25.07 6.32
C ARG A 384 -22.15 25.22 5.94
N LEU A 385 -22.47 25.14 4.65
CA LEU A 385 -23.86 25.19 4.15
C LEU A 385 -24.68 24.00 4.67
N ARG A 386 -24.12 22.79 4.66
CA ARG A 386 -24.77 21.59 5.21
C ARG A 386 -25.08 21.76 6.70
N ARG A 387 -24.12 22.23 7.49
CA ARG A 387 -24.32 22.47 8.94
C ARG A 387 -25.36 23.55 9.19
N LEU A 388 -25.36 24.63 8.41
CA LEU A 388 -26.38 25.68 8.50
C LEU A 388 -27.77 25.14 8.18
N ALA A 389 -27.88 24.31 7.14
CA ALA A 389 -29.13 23.69 6.73
C ALA A 389 -29.66 22.71 7.79
N LEU A 390 -28.79 21.88 8.38
CA LEU A 390 -29.16 20.97 9.47
C LEU A 390 -29.51 21.71 10.77
N ARG A 391 -28.79 22.78 11.10
CA ARG A 391 -29.10 23.62 12.27
C ARG A 391 -30.48 24.27 12.15
N HIS A 392 -30.93 24.56 10.93
CA HIS A 392 -32.25 25.10 10.64
C HIS A 392 -33.12 24.09 9.88
N ALA A 393 -32.99 22.79 10.18
CA ALA A 393 -33.61 21.72 9.40
C ALA A 393 -35.11 21.94 9.19
N THR A 394 -35.83 22.34 10.24
CA THR A 394 -37.26 22.64 10.16
C THR A 394 -37.57 23.79 9.20
N ALA A 395 -36.82 24.89 9.29
CA ALA A 395 -37.02 26.06 8.43
C ALA A 395 -36.62 25.79 6.97
N VAL A 396 -35.55 25.03 6.75
CA VAL A 396 -35.10 24.62 5.41
C VAL A 396 -36.09 23.63 4.79
N TYR A 397 -36.62 22.69 5.57
CA TYR A 397 -37.61 21.72 5.11
C TYR A 397 -38.93 22.39 4.74
N LEU A 398 -39.53 23.15 5.68
CA LEU A 398 -40.80 23.85 5.45
C LEU A 398 -40.66 24.97 4.43
N GLY A 399 -39.54 25.73 4.47
CA GLY A 399 -39.24 26.76 3.50
C GLY A 399 -38.99 26.21 2.10
N GLY A 400 -38.36 25.03 1.98
CA GLY A 400 -38.20 24.33 0.71
C GLY A 400 -39.53 23.90 0.11
N ILE A 401 -40.45 23.34 0.92
CA ILE A 401 -41.81 23.02 0.50
C ILE A 401 -42.56 24.29 0.06
N GLY A 402 -42.51 25.34 0.87
CA GLY A 402 -43.15 26.62 0.57
C GLY A 402 -42.64 27.26 -0.72
N ALA A 403 -41.32 27.31 -0.91
CA ALA A 403 -40.69 27.90 -2.09
C ALA A 403 -40.96 27.10 -3.37
N SER A 404 -40.91 25.77 -3.31
CA SER A 404 -41.23 24.91 -4.45
C SER A 404 -42.72 24.96 -4.81
N THR A 405 -43.60 24.97 -3.80
CA THR A 405 -45.05 25.18 -4.01
C THR A 405 -45.31 26.55 -4.66
N ALA A 406 -44.71 27.62 -4.13
CA ALA A 406 -44.84 28.97 -4.68
C ALA A 406 -44.30 29.08 -6.12
N LEU A 407 -43.20 28.39 -6.43
CA LEU A 407 -42.62 28.36 -7.78
C LEU A 407 -43.58 27.70 -8.78
N VAL A 408 -44.18 26.57 -8.42
CA VAL A 408 -45.14 25.86 -9.28
C VAL A 408 -46.41 26.69 -9.46
N VAL A 409 -46.92 27.32 -8.40
CA VAL A 409 -48.08 28.23 -8.46
C VAL A 409 -47.77 29.46 -9.34
N ALA A 410 -46.57 30.04 -9.21
CA ALA A 410 -46.14 31.16 -10.03
C ALA A 410 -46.02 30.77 -11.51
N ALA A 411 -45.51 29.58 -11.82
CA ALA A 411 -45.45 29.05 -13.18
C ALA A 411 -46.85 28.84 -13.78
N ALA A 412 -47.79 28.30 -12.99
CA ALA A 412 -49.19 28.14 -13.41
C ALA A 412 -49.87 29.50 -13.68
N ALA A 413 -49.64 30.50 -12.82
CA ALA A 413 -50.15 31.84 -13.01
C ALA A 413 -49.54 32.54 -14.25
N ALA A 414 -48.24 32.36 -14.49
CA ALA A 414 -47.57 32.88 -15.69
C ALA A 414 -48.14 32.23 -16.96
N TYR A 415 -48.41 30.92 -16.94
CA TYR A 415 -49.04 30.21 -18.04
C TYR A 415 -50.46 30.72 -18.32
N ALA A 416 -51.29 30.89 -17.28
CA ALA A 416 -52.64 31.43 -17.43
C ALA A 416 -52.67 32.84 -18.05
N ARG A 417 -51.69 33.69 -17.67
CA ARG A 417 -51.51 35.01 -18.29
C ARG A 417 -51.09 34.93 -19.76
N ALA A 418 -50.18 34.01 -20.10
CA ALA A 418 -49.71 33.82 -21.47
C ALA A 418 -50.82 33.33 -22.43
N VAL A 419 -51.78 32.55 -21.91
CA VAL A 419 -52.94 32.03 -22.68
C VAL A 419 -54.09 33.06 -22.77
N GLY A 420 -53.94 34.24 -22.16
CA GLY A 420 -54.91 35.33 -22.29
C GLY A 420 -56.20 35.15 -21.48
N ALA A 421 -56.19 34.31 -20.44
CA ALA A 421 -57.34 34.06 -19.58
C ALA A 421 -57.10 34.59 -18.13
N PRO A 422 -57.04 35.91 -17.91
CA PRO A 422 -56.78 36.47 -16.58
C PRO A 422 -57.92 36.21 -15.59
N GLU A 423 -59.16 36.05 -16.08
CA GLU A 423 -60.35 35.80 -15.24
C GLU A 423 -60.35 34.40 -14.59
N SER A 424 -59.68 33.42 -15.20
CA SER A 424 -59.55 32.06 -14.66
C SER A 424 -58.31 31.86 -13.78
N MET A 425 -57.49 32.90 -13.59
CA MET A 425 -56.21 32.83 -12.86
C MET A 425 -56.40 32.40 -11.40
N GLY A 426 -57.43 32.89 -10.72
CA GLY A 426 -57.72 32.52 -9.33
C GLY A 426 -58.08 31.04 -9.17
N VAL A 427 -58.87 30.51 -10.11
CA VAL A 427 -59.27 29.10 -10.15
C VAL A 427 -58.07 28.21 -10.49
N ALA A 428 -57.28 28.59 -11.50
CA ALA A 428 -56.08 27.84 -11.88
C ALA A 428 -55.05 27.77 -10.74
N VAL A 429 -54.83 28.87 -10.00
CA VAL A 429 -53.95 28.90 -8.82
C VAL A 429 -54.47 28.00 -7.71
N LEU A 430 -55.78 28.04 -7.43
CA LEU A 430 -56.40 27.23 -6.38
C LEU A 430 -56.29 25.72 -6.68
N TYR A 431 -56.60 25.31 -7.92
CA TYR A 431 -56.49 23.91 -8.34
C TYR A 431 -55.04 23.43 -8.49
N ALA A 432 -54.10 24.33 -8.80
CA ALA A 432 -52.69 23.99 -8.88
C ALA A 432 -52.02 23.88 -7.50
N ALA A 433 -52.51 24.60 -6.47
CA ALA A 433 -51.85 24.69 -5.17
C ALA A 433 -51.74 23.35 -4.43
N ILE A 434 -52.79 22.52 -4.46
CA ILE A 434 -52.81 21.21 -3.80
C ILE A 434 -51.81 20.23 -4.45
N PRO A 435 -51.88 19.94 -5.77
CA PRO A 435 -50.91 19.05 -6.43
C PRO A 435 -49.49 19.64 -6.45
N ALA A 436 -49.34 20.97 -6.48
CA ALA A 436 -48.04 21.62 -6.32
C ALA A 436 -47.41 21.33 -4.96
N SER A 437 -48.21 21.34 -3.89
CA SER A 437 -47.74 21.05 -2.53
C SER A 437 -47.30 19.58 -2.39
N GLU A 438 -48.04 18.63 -2.96
CA GLU A 438 -47.62 17.22 -2.95
C GLU A 438 -46.33 16.99 -3.75
N LEU A 439 -46.22 17.58 -4.95
CA LEU A 439 -44.99 17.52 -5.74
C LEU A 439 -43.79 18.15 -5.01
N ALA A 440 -44.02 19.28 -4.34
CA ALA A 440 -43.02 19.95 -3.52
C ALA A 440 -42.52 19.06 -2.38
N VAL A 441 -43.43 18.42 -1.64
CA VAL A 441 -43.09 17.48 -0.56
C VAL A 441 -42.26 16.31 -1.10
N LEU A 442 -42.70 15.67 -2.19
CA LEU A 442 -41.98 14.54 -2.79
C LEU A 442 -40.58 14.94 -3.26
N LEU A 443 -40.44 16.11 -3.87
CA LEU A 443 -39.17 16.61 -4.38
C LEU A 443 -38.20 16.92 -3.23
N VAL A 444 -38.69 17.62 -2.18
CA VAL A 444 -37.88 17.90 -0.98
C VAL A 444 -37.49 16.61 -0.27
N GLN A 445 -38.41 15.66 -0.07
CA GLN A 445 -38.10 14.36 0.54
C GLN A 445 -37.04 13.60 -0.26
N ARG A 446 -37.15 13.57 -1.59
CA ARG A 446 -36.18 12.89 -2.46
C ARG A 446 -34.79 13.56 -2.40
N VAL A 447 -34.74 14.89 -2.33
CA VAL A 447 -33.48 15.63 -2.16
C VAL A 447 -32.87 15.37 -0.78
N VAL A 448 -33.67 15.34 0.28
CA VAL A 448 -33.20 15.01 1.64
C VAL A 448 -32.66 13.58 1.68
N ALA A 449 -33.40 12.59 1.17
CA ALA A 449 -32.97 11.20 1.12
C ALA A 449 -31.68 10.99 0.30
N ALA A 450 -31.46 11.78 -0.76
CA ALA A 450 -30.25 11.71 -1.57
C ALA A 450 -29.03 12.39 -0.91
N ARG A 451 -29.22 13.26 0.09
CA ARG A 451 -28.16 14.10 0.67
C ARG A 451 -27.85 13.81 2.14
N VAL A 452 -28.78 13.18 2.84
CA VAL A 452 -28.61 12.68 4.20
C VAL A 452 -28.49 11.17 4.07
N ALA A 453 -27.24 10.67 4.14
CA ALA A 453 -27.02 9.24 4.32
C ALA A 453 -27.66 8.80 5.66
N PRO A 454 -28.20 7.57 5.74
CA PRO A 454 -28.90 7.06 6.92
C PRO A 454 -28.05 7.11 8.20
#